data_AF-A0A2G9C2D9-F1
#
_entry.id   AF-A0A2G9C2D9-F1
#
_cell.length_a   1.000
_cell.length_b   1.000
_cell.length_c   1.000
_cell.angle_alpha   90.00
_cell.angle_beta   90.00
_cell.angle_gamma   90.00
#
_symmetry.space_group_name_H-M   'P 1'
#
loop_
_entity.id
_entity.type
_entity.pdbx_description
1 polymer ?
#
loop_
_entity_poly.entity_id
_entity_poly.type
_entity_poly.pdbx_seq_one_letter_code
_entity_poly.pdbx_strand_id
1 'polypeptide(L)'
;MGTSAAMVQLKVMKAGGAGAIADMKCSEILACFDPPIEFGSHSQMVGTKDGYQAEHILPTSAMHDLGRGGAKFPGCEGYSTGGALTFMAGDGQSEGMEHKILTDQMRQFSQQNDLANRNAPMSEWMEQYKQGAKDALSKGKPTRTIKRPDLDRDSLIAAAAECITLAAAESFAKLDPPVKPDTPLRNPWAATKAQKAEAESVNMDVDIM
;
A
#
# COMPACT_ATOMS: atom_id res chain seq x y z
N MET A 1 -8.70 -14.89 19.36
CA MET A 1 -8.29 -15.67 18.18
C MET A 1 -8.87 -14.97 16.96
N GLY A 2 -8.09 -14.10 16.31
CA GLY A 2 -8.53 -13.44 15.08
C GLY A 2 -8.42 -14.40 13.90
N THR A 3 -9.41 -14.38 13.00
CA THR A 3 -9.30 -15.03 11.69
C THR A 3 -8.10 -14.43 10.94
N SER A 4 -7.17 -15.28 10.50
CA SER A 4 -6.06 -14.85 9.62
C SER A 4 -6.63 -14.19 8.36
N ALA A 5 -5.93 -13.16 7.84
CA ALA A 5 -6.27 -12.46 6.60
C ALA A 5 -6.50 -13.44 5.43
N ALA A 6 -5.79 -14.56 5.41
CA ALA A 6 -5.96 -15.61 4.40
C ALA A 6 -7.35 -16.29 4.42
N MET A 7 -8.05 -16.25 5.56
CA MET A 7 -9.37 -16.88 5.77
C MET A 7 -10.53 -15.90 5.56
N VAL A 8 -10.26 -14.60 5.37
CA VAL A 8 -11.30 -13.60 5.09
C VAL A 8 -11.89 -13.86 3.70
N GLN A 9 -13.22 -13.93 3.66
CA GLN A 9 -13.98 -14.07 2.42
C GLN A 9 -14.43 -12.69 1.95
N LEU A 10 -14.15 -12.37 0.69
CA LEU A 10 -14.57 -11.13 0.05
C LEU A 10 -15.47 -11.42 -1.13
N LYS A 11 -16.36 -10.47 -1.40
CA LYS A 11 -17.32 -10.51 -2.49
C LYS A 11 -16.65 -10.05 -3.78
N VAL A 12 -16.67 -10.90 -4.79
CA VAL A 12 -16.20 -10.60 -6.16
C VAL A 12 -17.39 -10.78 -7.11
N MET A 13 -17.59 -9.82 -8.01
CA MET A 13 -18.70 -9.87 -8.97
C MET A 13 -18.34 -10.78 -10.14
N LYS A 14 -19.33 -11.44 -10.76
CA LYS A 14 -19.13 -12.09 -12.07
C LYS A 14 -19.07 -11.06 -13.21
N ALA A 15 -18.33 -11.38 -14.27
CA ALA A 15 -18.25 -10.58 -15.48
C ALA A 15 -19.64 -10.45 -16.14
N GLY A 16 -19.94 -9.27 -16.69
CA GLY A 16 -21.22 -8.99 -17.36
C GLY A 16 -22.31 -8.35 -16.49
N GLY A 17 -22.02 -7.95 -15.25
CA GLY A 17 -22.84 -7.01 -14.47
C GLY A 17 -24.16 -7.54 -13.89
N ALA A 18 -24.56 -8.78 -14.19
CA ALA A 18 -25.84 -9.36 -13.76
C ALA A 18 -25.88 -9.92 -12.31
N GLY A 19 -25.17 -9.27 -11.37
CA GLY A 19 -25.46 -9.40 -9.93
C GLY A 19 -25.03 -10.69 -9.21
N ALA A 20 -24.41 -11.67 -9.88
CA ALA A 20 -23.88 -12.84 -9.17
C ALA A 20 -22.60 -12.47 -8.40
N ILE A 21 -22.66 -12.63 -7.07
CA ILE A 21 -21.54 -12.44 -6.16
C ILE A 21 -20.90 -13.80 -5.88
N ALA A 22 -19.59 -13.88 -5.99
CA ALA A 22 -18.78 -15.00 -5.50
C ALA A 22 -18.12 -14.60 -4.18
N ASP A 23 -18.31 -15.39 -3.14
CA ASP A 23 -17.53 -15.29 -1.91
C ASP A 23 -16.22 -16.05 -2.11
N MET A 24 -15.09 -15.34 -2.04
CA MET A 24 -13.76 -15.91 -2.30
C MET A 24 -12.82 -15.58 -1.16
N LYS A 25 -11.96 -16.54 -0.78
CA LYS A 25 -10.89 -16.30 0.19
C LYS A 25 -9.80 -15.42 -0.41
N CYS A 26 -9.10 -14.67 0.42
CA CYS A 26 -7.96 -13.87 -0.03
C CYS A 26 -6.91 -14.68 -0.81
N SER A 27 -6.62 -15.91 -0.41
CA SER A 27 -5.71 -16.79 -1.17
C SER A 27 -6.20 -17.08 -2.59
N GLU A 28 -7.50 -17.23 -2.78
CA GLU A 28 -8.10 -17.52 -4.10
C GLU A 28 -8.11 -16.27 -4.98
N ILE A 29 -8.41 -15.11 -4.39
CA ILE A 29 -8.41 -13.81 -5.07
C ILE A 29 -7.00 -13.48 -5.59
N LEU A 30 -6.00 -13.57 -4.72
CA LEU A 30 -4.62 -13.22 -5.05
C LEU A 30 -3.99 -14.19 -6.07
N ALA A 31 -4.42 -15.45 -6.08
CA ALA A 31 -4.03 -16.46 -7.07
C ALA A 31 -4.63 -16.23 -8.46
N CYS A 32 -5.66 -15.38 -8.60
CA CYS A 32 -6.26 -15.08 -9.90
C CYS A 32 -5.37 -14.20 -10.78
N PHE A 33 -4.39 -13.51 -10.22
CA PHE A 33 -3.47 -12.65 -10.96
C PHE A 33 -2.33 -13.47 -11.58
N ASP A 34 -1.76 -12.98 -12.69
CA ASP A 34 -0.54 -13.50 -13.27
C ASP A 34 0.54 -12.41 -13.32
N PRO A 35 1.67 -12.59 -12.63
CA PRO A 35 1.92 -13.64 -11.64
C PRO A 35 0.94 -13.51 -10.44
N PRO A 36 0.74 -14.60 -9.68
CA PRO A 36 0.01 -14.54 -8.42
C PRO A 36 0.59 -13.47 -7.49
N ILE A 37 -0.27 -12.80 -6.73
CA ILE A 37 0.18 -11.89 -5.67
C ILE A 37 0.55 -12.73 -4.46
N GLU A 38 1.85 -12.83 -4.20
CA GLU A 38 2.41 -13.58 -3.08
C GLU A 38 3.07 -12.63 -2.09
N PHE A 39 3.00 -12.99 -0.81
CA PHE A 39 3.63 -12.23 0.25
C PHE A 39 4.84 -12.97 0.81
N GLY A 40 5.85 -12.20 1.19
CA GLY A 40 7.00 -12.69 1.94
C GLY A 40 7.72 -11.54 2.62
N SER A 41 8.67 -11.84 3.49
CA SER A 41 9.53 -10.78 4.03
C SER A 41 10.37 -10.17 2.91
N HIS A 42 10.71 -8.88 3.03
CA HIS A 42 11.56 -8.21 2.04
C HIS A 42 12.84 -9.00 1.73
N SER A 43 13.50 -9.55 2.77
CA SER A 43 14.71 -10.37 2.62
C SER A 43 14.51 -11.65 1.80
N GLN A 44 13.31 -12.21 1.80
CA GLN A 44 12.96 -13.41 1.03
C GLN A 44 12.54 -13.09 -0.40
N MET A 45 11.93 -11.92 -0.62
CA MET A 45 11.28 -11.57 -1.89
C MET A 45 12.19 -10.75 -2.82
N VAL A 46 13.06 -9.91 -2.27
CA VAL A 46 13.92 -9.03 -3.06
C VAL A 46 14.80 -9.81 -4.03
N GLY A 47 14.78 -9.45 -5.32
CA GLY A 47 15.60 -10.08 -6.36
C GLY A 47 15.14 -11.47 -6.80
N THR A 48 13.99 -11.97 -6.32
CA THR A 48 13.48 -13.31 -6.69
C THR A 48 12.77 -13.37 -8.04
N LYS A 49 12.43 -12.22 -8.63
CA LYS A 49 11.67 -12.15 -9.87
C LYS A 49 12.10 -10.97 -10.73
N ASP A 50 12.57 -11.28 -11.93
CA ASP A 50 13.00 -10.28 -12.91
C ASP A 50 11.85 -9.37 -13.35
N GLY A 51 12.11 -8.05 -13.41
CA GLY A 51 11.12 -7.04 -13.76
C GLY A 51 10.10 -6.74 -12.67
N TYR A 52 10.35 -7.19 -11.44
CA TYR A 52 9.51 -6.91 -10.27
C TYR A 52 10.37 -6.42 -9.10
N GLN A 53 9.76 -5.64 -8.22
CA GLN A 53 10.35 -5.24 -6.95
C GLN A 53 9.51 -5.74 -5.77
N ALA A 54 10.21 -6.11 -4.70
CA ALA A 54 9.59 -6.42 -3.42
C ALA A 54 9.10 -5.11 -2.79
N GLU A 55 7.83 -4.82 -3.01
CA GLU A 55 7.20 -3.60 -2.54
C GLU A 55 6.88 -3.72 -1.06
N HIS A 56 7.27 -2.72 -0.27
CA HIS A 56 6.87 -2.64 1.13
C HIS A 56 5.43 -2.17 1.23
N ILE A 57 4.64 -2.83 2.07
CA ILE A 57 3.30 -2.34 2.38
C ILE A 57 3.46 -1.23 3.43
N LEU A 58 3.16 0.00 3.02
CA LEU A 58 3.68 1.26 3.58
C LEU A 58 5.18 1.47 3.34
N PRO A 59 5.63 2.71 3.09
CA PRO A 59 7.03 2.99 2.88
C PRO A 59 7.84 2.80 4.17
N THR A 60 8.87 1.97 4.12
CA THR A 60 9.81 1.69 5.23
C THR A 60 10.30 2.96 5.92
N SER A 61 10.55 4.03 5.16
CA SER A 61 11.06 5.30 5.65
C SER A 61 10.08 6.09 6.52
N ALA A 62 8.78 5.74 6.52
CA ALA A 62 7.79 6.31 7.44
C ALA A 62 7.89 5.68 8.85
N MET A 63 8.47 4.48 8.95
CA MET A 63 8.68 3.74 10.20
C MET A 63 10.03 4.09 10.88
N HIS A 64 10.81 4.99 10.29
CA HIS A 64 12.15 5.36 10.74
C HIS A 64 12.30 6.89 10.78
N ASP A 65 13.05 7.38 11.77
CA ASP A 65 13.37 8.80 11.89
C ASP A 65 14.23 9.30 10.73
N LEU A 66 15.20 8.49 10.31
CA LEU A 66 16.15 8.84 9.25
C LEU A 66 16.60 7.60 8.45
N GLY A 67 16.41 7.64 7.13
CA GLY A 67 16.78 6.53 6.24
C GLY A 67 16.07 5.21 6.57
N ARG A 68 16.48 4.11 5.92
CA ARG A 68 15.89 2.76 6.12
C ARG A 68 16.59 1.92 7.20
N GLY A 69 17.62 2.48 7.85
CA GLY A 69 18.44 1.83 8.87
C GLY A 69 18.74 2.72 10.08
N GLY A 70 18.10 3.88 10.18
CA GLY A 70 18.20 4.75 11.36
C GLY A 70 17.35 4.25 12.53
N ALA A 71 17.21 5.10 13.54
CA ALA A 71 16.30 4.84 14.66
C ALA A 71 14.86 4.66 14.15
N LYS A 72 14.11 3.81 14.85
CA LYS A 72 12.68 3.61 14.57
C LYS A 72 11.91 4.82 15.06
N PHE A 73 10.92 5.24 14.27
CA PHE A 73 9.99 6.27 14.71
C PHE A 73 9.22 5.75 15.94
N PRO A 74 8.86 6.59 16.93
CA PRO A 74 8.13 6.14 18.11
C PRO A 74 6.88 5.30 17.77
N GLY A 75 6.75 4.14 18.41
CA GLY A 75 5.68 3.16 18.13
C GLY A 75 5.97 2.20 16.97
N CYS A 76 7.11 2.32 16.31
CA CYS A 76 7.56 1.45 15.21
C CYS A 76 8.73 0.53 15.61
N GLU A 77 8.97 0.32 16.90
CA GLU A 77 10.17 -0.35 17.42
C GLU A 77 10.27 -1.82 16.95
N GLY A 78 9.13 -2.51 16.83
CA GLY A 78 9.09 -3.89 16.34
C GLY A 78 9.31 -4.04 14.83
N TYR A 79 9.35 -2.94 14.07
CA TYR A 79 9.48 -2.96 12.62
C TYR A 79 10.94 -3.15 12.18
N SER A 80 11.17 -4.02 11.19
CA SER A 80 12.47 -4.16 10.53
C SER A 80 12.32 -4.16 9.01
N THR A 81 13.27 -3.55 8.30
CA THR A 81 13.25 -3.48 6.83
C THR A 81 13.34 -4.87 6.20
N GLY A 82 14.26 -5.72 6.68
CA GLY A 82 14.42 -7.08 6.13
C GLY A 82 13.26 -8.03 6.42
N GLY A 83 12.61 -7.86 7.59
CA GLY A 83 11.48 -8.67 8.03
C GLY A 83 10.11 -8.13 7.62
N ALA A 84 10.04 -6.93 7.01
CA ALA A 84 8.79 -6.32 6.59
C ALA A 84 8.06 -7.18 5.56
N LEU A 85 6.73 -7.28 5.70
CA LEU A 85 5.89 -7.93 4.69
C LEU A 85 5.95 -7.14 3.38
N THR A 86 6.18 -7.86 2.30
CA THR A 86 6.23 -7.32 0.94
C THR A 86 5.42 -8.18 -0.02
N PHE A 87 5.08 -7.63 -1.18
CA PHE A 87 4.65 -8.42 -2.34
C PHE A 87 5.39 -7.96 -3.59
N MET A 88 5.41 -8.80 -4.63
CA MET A 88 6.07 -8.43 -5.89
C MET A 88 5.17 -7.49 -6.71
N ALA A 89 5.59 -6.24 -6.85
CA ALA A 89 4.99 -5.25 -7.76
C ALA A 89 5.81 -5.21 -9.07
N GLY A 90 5.14 -5.15 -10.23
CA GLY A 90 5.82 -5.05 -11.52
C GLY A 90 6.55 -3.71 -11.64
N ASP A 91 7.87 -3.74 -11.90
CA ASP A 91 8.66 -2.52 -11.85
C ASP A 91 10.01 -2.49 -12.59
N GLY A 92 10.29 -1.30 -13.15
CA GLY A 92 11.61 -0.80 -13.57
C GLY A 92 11.88 0.67 -13.13
N GLN A 93 11.19 1.16 -12.09
CA GLN A 93 11.09 2.55 -11.60
C GLN A 93 10.48 3.58 -12.58
N SER A 94 10.08 3.14 -13.77
CA SER A 94 9.52 3.98 -14.82
C SER A 94 8.08 4.43 -14.52
N GLU A 95 7.68 5.54 -15.13
CA GLU A 95 6.31 6.04 -15.07
C GLU A 95 5.29 5.00 -15.57
N GLY A 96 4.18 4.85 -14.83
CA GLY A 96 3.09 3.91 -15.15
C GLY A 96 3.33 2.46 -14.73
N MET A 97 4.47 2.15 -14.10
CA MET A 97 4.72 0.84 -13.47
C MET A 97 3.98 0.75 -12.13
N GLU A 98 3.64 -0.48 -11.69
CA GLU A 98 2.87 -0.69 -10.45
C GLU A 98 3.54 -0.06 -9.23
N HIS A 99 4.84 -0.31 -9.04
CA HIS A 99 5.60 0.23 -7.92
C HIS A 99 5.67 1.77 -7.94
N LYS A 100 5.78 2.38 -9.12
CA LYS A 100 5.81 3.86 -9.25
C LYS A 100 4.47 4.47 -8.85
N ILE A 101 3.36 3.86 -9.27
CA ILE A 101 1.99 4.28 -8.91
C ILE A 101 1.81 4.23 -7.38
N LEU A 102 2.23 3.13 -6.76
CA LEU A 102 2.20 2.97 -5.29
C LEU A 102 3.05 4.03 -4.57
N THR A 103 4.31 4.17 -4.99
CA THR A 103 5.25 5.12 -4.39
C THR A 103 4.78 6.56 -4.54
N ASP A 104 4.18 6.93 -5.68
CA ASP A 104 3.68 8.28 -5.91
C ASP A 104 2.46 8.60 -5.03
N GLN A 105 1.53 7.66 -4.88
CA GLN A 105 0.41 7.82 -3.95
C GLN A 105 0.91 8.07 -2.51
N MET A 106 1.87 7.27 -2.05
CA MET A 106 2.44 7.41 -0.71
C MET A 106 3.23 8.71 -0.54
N ARG A 107 3.93 9.14 -1.59
CA ARG A 107 4.64 10.42 -1.61
C ARG A 107 3.69 11.59 -1.52
N GLN A 108 2.62 11.60 -2.30
CA GLN A 108 1.61 12.67 -2.28
C GLN A 108 0.98 12.77 -0.90
N PHE A 109 0.60 11.65 -0.29
CA PHE A 109 0.06 11.63 1.06
C PHE A 109 1.06 12.16 2.11
N SER A 110 2.33 11.74 2.04
CA SER A 110 3.40 12.27 2.89
C SER A 110 3.52 13.79 2.80
N GLN A 111 3.48 14.33 1.58
CA GLN A 111 3.66 15.76 1.33
C GLN A 111 2.45 16.58 1.82
N GLN A 112 1.23 16.07 1.63
CA GLN A 112 0.02 16.71 2.16
C GLN A 112 0.06 16.78 3.70
N ASN A 113 0.55 15.73 4.35
CA ASN A 113 0.72 15.71 5.80
C ASN A 113 1.84 16.64 6.29
N ASP A 114 2.95 16.75 5.54
CA ASP A 114 4.02 17.72 5.82
C ASP A 114 3.49 19.16 5.73
N LEU A 115 2.69 19.48 4.71
CA LEU A 115 2.04 20.80 4.58
C LEU A 115 1.06 21.09 5.73
N ALA A 116 0.35 20.06 6.21
CA ALA A 116 -0.54 20.17 7.36
C ALA A 116 0.20 20.10 8.72
N ASN A 117 1.54 20.03 8.72
CA ASN A 117 2.38 19.89 9.91
C ASN A 117 1.89 18.78 10.87
N ARG A 118 1.49 17.63 10.32
CA ARG A 118 0.97 16.48 11.07
C ARG A 118 1.63 15.17 10.64
N ASN A 119 1.73 14.23 11.56
CA ASN A 119 2.05 12.84 11.25
C ASN A 119 0.75 12.03 11.28
N ALA A 120 0.36 11.46 10.15
CA ALA A 120 -0.85 10.65 10.06
C ALA A 120 -0.68 9.29 10.78
N PRO A 121 -1.74 8.75 11.40
CA PRO A 121 -1.73 7.41 11.97
C PRO A 121 -1.59 6.34 10.88
N MET A 122 -1.04 5.19 11.26
CA MET A 122 -0.85 4.04 10.37
C MET A 122 -2.12 3.61 9.63
N SER A 123 -3.30 3.75 10.25
CA SER A 123 -4.59 3.47 9.60
C SER A 123 -4.86 4.35 8.38
N GLU A 124 -4.58 5.66 8.44
CA GLU A 124 -4.75 6.56 7.30
C GLU A 124 -3.76 6.22 6.18
N TRP A 125 -2.51 5.89 6.54
CA TRP A 125 -1.52 5.40 5.59
C TRP A 125 -1.99 4.13 4.88
N MET A 126 -2.60 3.18 5.60
CA MET A 126 -3.13 1.95 5.03
C MET A 126 -4.33 2.19 4.10
N GLU A 127 -5.19 3.16 4.40
CA GLU A 127 -6.29 3.57 3.50
C GLU A 127 -5.75 4.11 2.17
N GLN A 128 -4.72 4.97 2.24
CA GLN A 128 -4.06 5.49 1.05
C GLN A 128 -3.35 4.37 0.28
N TYR A 129 -2.72 3.43 0.99
CA TYR A 129 -2.04 2.31 0.37
C TYR A 129 -3.03 1.40 -0.35
N LYS A 130 -4.19 1.13 0.25
CA LYS A 130 -5.28 0.39 -0.39
C LYS A 130 -5.69 1.02 -1.72
N GLN A 131 -5.83 2.35 -1.74
CA GLN A 131 -6.16 3.06 -2.97
C GLN A 131 -5.01 2.95 -4.00
N GLY A 132 -3.77 3.17 -3.57
CA GLY A 132 -2.59 3.01 -4.42
C GLY A 132 -2.46 1.59 -5.01
N ALA A 133 -2.78 0.55 -4.23
CA ALA A 133 -2.77 -0.84 -4.68
C ALA A 133 -3.86 -1.12 -5.72
N LYS A 134 -5.07 -0.56 -5.55
CA LYS A 134 -6.11 -0.63 -6.59
C LYS A 134 -5.65 0.03 -7.88
N ASP A 135 -5.10 1.24 -7.78
CA ASP A 135 -4.62 1.99 -8.93
C ASP A 135 -3.47 1.29 -9.64
N ALA A 136 -2.52 0.71 -8.89
CA ALA A 136 -1.42 -0.05 -9.44
C ALA A 136 -1.89 -1.31 -10.19
N LEU A 137 -2.78 -2.11 -9.60
CA LEU A 137 -3.31 -3.32 -10.24
C LEU A 137 -4.23 -3.03 -11.45
N SER A 138 -4.84 -1.84 -11.47
CA SER A 138 -5.72 -1.40 -12.56
C SER A 138 -4.94 -0.75 -13.72
N LYS A 139 -4.01 0.16 -13.40
CA LYS A 139 -3.36 1.06 -14.37
C LYS A 139 -1.91 0.69 -14.67
N GLY A 140 -1.30 -0.17 -13.84
CA GLY A 140 0.08 -0.62 -14.00
C GLY A 140 0.33 -1.26 -15.37
N LYS A 141 1.50 -0.97 -15.93
CA LYS A 141 1.94 -1.50 -17.23
C LYS A 141 3.16 -2.41 -17.03
N PRO A 142 3.19 -3.62 -17.63
CA PRO A 142 2.08 -4.27 -18.32
C PRO A 142 0.95 -4.61 -17.34
N THR A 143 -0.28 -4.56 -17.83
CA THR A 143 -1.46 -4.92 -17.05
C THR A 143 -1.40 -6.39 -16.66
N ARG A 144 -1.55 -6.72 -15.38
CA ARG A 144 -1.61 -8.12 -14.93
C ARG A 144 -2.73 -8.87 -15.61
N THR A 145 -2.41 -10.05 -16.12
CA THR A 145 -3.39 -11.01 -16.62
C THR A 145 -4.21 -11.54 -15.45
N ILE A 146 -5.53 -11.67 -15.64
CA ILE A 146 -6.43 -12.31 -14.67
C ILE A 146 -6.88 -13.64 -15.26
N LYS A 147 -6.64 -14.74 -14.56
CA LYS A 147 -6.92 -16.13 -14.98
C LYS A 147 -8.39 -16.53 -14.85
N ARG A 148 -9.26 -15.61 -14.43
CA ARG A 148 -10.70 -15.79 -14.21
C ARG A 148 -11.50 -14.76 -15.00
N PRO A 149 -11.64 -14.94 -16.33
CA PRO A 149 -12.39 -14.02 -17.17
C PRO A 149 -13.89 -14.00 -16.87
N ASP A 150 -14.39 -14.97 -16.09
CA ASP A 150 -15.76 -15.03 -15.59
C ASP A 150 -15.99 -14.12 -14.38
N LEU A 151 -14.94 -13.53 -13.81
CA LEU A 151 -15.01 -12.54 -12.72
C LEU A 151 -14.84 -11.14 -13.29
N ASP A 152 -15.54 -10.19 -12.67
CA ASP A 152 -15.38 -8.78 -12.97
C ASP A 152 -14.02 -8.28 -12.47
N ARG A 153 -13.24 -7.71 -13.39
CA ARG A 153 -11.86 -7.29 -13.15
C ARG A 153 -11.75 -6.26 -12.04
N ASP A 154 -12.61 -5.25 -12.04
CA ASP A 154 -12.51 -4.13 -11.09
C ASP A 154 -12.88 -4.58 -9.68
N SER A 155 -13.90 -5.41 -9.54
CA SER A 155 -14.26 -6.03 -8.26
C SER A 155 -13.15 -6.94 -7.73
N LEU A 156 -12.48 -7.71 -8.61
CA LEU A 156 -11.37 -8.57 -8.21
C LEU A 156 -10.15 -7.75 -7.78
N ILE A 157 -9.83 -6.66 -8.48
CA ILE A 157 -8.78 -5.71 -8.09
C ILE A 157 -9.09 -5.07 -6.74
N ALA A 158 -10.34 -4.63 -6.53
CA ALA A 158 -10.75 -4.05 -5.26
C ALA A 158 -10.62 -5.04 -4.10
N ALA A 159 -10.99 -6.30 -4.32
CA ALA A 159 -10.84 -7.38 -3.35
C ALA A 159 -9.35 -7.73 -3.10
N ALA A 160 -8.51 -7.73 -4.13
CA ALA A 160 -7.08 -7.97 -3.98
C ALA A 160 -6.39 -6.88 -3.14
N ALA A 161 -6.71 -5.60 -3.38
CA ALA A 161 -6.20 -4.50 -2.59
C ALA A 161 -6.62 -4.60 -1.11
N GLU A 162 -7.86 -5.03 -0.84
CA GLU A 162 -8.32 -5.32 0.54
C GLU A 162 -7.49 -6.45 1.18
N CYS A 163 -7.26 -7.54 0.45
CA CYS A 163 -6.44 -8.65 0.94
C CYS A 163 -4.99 -8.25 1.24
N ILE A 164 -4.39 -7.38 0.42
CA ILE A 164 -3.06 -6.80 0.69
C ILE A 164 -3.09 -6.02 2.01
N THR A 165 -4.11 -5.18 2.23
CA THR A 165 -4.19 -4.40 3.47
C THR A 165 -4.46 -5.24 4.71
N LEU A 166 -5.28 -6.30 4.60
CA LEU A 166 -5.53 -7.24 5.69
C LEU A 166 -4.26 -8.01 6.07
N ALA A 167 -3.49 -8.47 5.07
CA ALA A 167 -2.22 -9.17 5.29
C ALA A 167 -1.20 -8.26 6.00
N ALA A 168 -1.11 -7.00 5.60
CA ALA A 168 -0.24 -6.02 6.25
C ALA A 168 -0.67 -5.71 7.68
N ALA A 169 -1.97 -5.48 7.92
CA ALA A 169 -2.49 -5.23 9.26
C ALA A 169 -2.20 -6.42 10.20
N GLU A 170 -2.38 -7.66 9.73
CA GLU A 170 -2.01 -8.86 10.47
C GLU A 170 -0.50 -8.91 10.75
N SER A 171 0.33 -8.55 9.77
CA SER A 171 1.79 -8.51 9.95
C SER A 171 2.21 -7.48 10.98
N PHE A 172 1.66 -6.26 10.94
CA PHE A 172 1.99 -5.19 11.90
C PHE A 172 1.56 -5.54 13.33
N ALA A 173 0.40 -6.20 13.48
CA ALA A 173 -0.12 -6.64 14.77
C ALA A 173 0.72 -7.76 15.42
N LYS A 174 1.51 -8.49 14.63
CA LYS A 174 2.37 -9.60 15.09
C LYS A 174 3.80 -9.17 15.44
N LEU A 175 4.17 -7.92 15.18
CA LEU A 175 5.48 -7.38 15.57
C LEU A 175 5.59 -7.28 17.10
N ASP A 176 6.82 -7.19 17.61
CA ASP A 176 7.10 -7.02 19.04
C ASP A 176 8.04 -5.83 19.28
N PRO A 177 7.54 -4.69 19.80
CA PRO A 177 6.12 -4.40 20.04
C PRO A 177 5.31 -4.26 18.72
N PRO A 178 3.98 -4.44 18.76
CA PRO A 178 3.12 -4.25 17.58
C PRO A 178 3.07 -2.79 17.13
N VAL A 179 3.01 -2.57 15.81
CA VAL A 179 2.68 -1.25 15.25
C VAL A 179 1.15 -1.14 15.19
N LYS A 180 0.58 -0.24 15.99
CA LYS A 180 -0.87 -0.12 16.17
C LYS A 180 -1.49 0.79 15.10
N PRO A 181 -2.79 0.63 14.76
CA PRO A 181 -3.45 1.47 13.78
C PRO A 181 -3.37 2.98 14.08
N ASP A 182 -3.35 3.37 15.35
CA ASP A 182 -3.24 4.75 15.83
C ASP A 182 -1.80 5.26 15.94
N THR A 183 -0.80 4.43 15.64
CA THR A 183 0.61 4.82 15.69
C THR A 183 0.89 5.90 14.64
N PRO A 184 1.34 7.10 15.02
CA PRO A 184 1.70 8.14 14.08
C PRO A 184 2.95 7.71 13.31
N LEU A 185 2.94 7.84 11.98
CA LEU A 185 4.08 7.55 11.14
C LEU A 185 4.71 8.85 10.64
N ARG A 186 6.04 8.85 10.48
CA ARG A 186 6.77 9.99 9.94
C ARG A 186 6.32 10.29 8.51
N ASN A 187 6.41 11.55 8.10
CA ASN A 187 6.38 11.94 6.68
C ASN A 187 7.78 11.80 6.06
N PRO A 188 8.09 10.74 5.30
CA PRO A 188 9.43 10.55 4.75
C PRO A 188 9.77 11.49 3.59
N TRP A 189 8.77 12.04 2.91
CA TRP A 189 8.94 13.00 1.83
C TRP A 189 8.35 14.34 2.25
N ALA A 190 9.23 15.33 2.42
CA ALA A 190 8.84 16.71 2.67
C ALA A 190 8.14 17.31 1.45
N ALA A 191 7.21 18.23 1.69
CA ALA A 191 6.63 19.04 0.64
C ALA A 191 7.71 19.92 0.00
N THR A 192 7.62 20.10 -1.31
CA THR A 192 8.54 20.93 -2.09
C THR A 192 8.38 22.41 -1.71
N LYS A 193 9.41 23.22 -2.00
CA LYS A 193 9.34 24.67 -1.79
C LYS A 193 8.16 25.31 -2.52
N ALA A 194 7.86 24.83 -3.73
CA ALA A 194 6.72 25.32 -4.52
C ALA A 194 5.38 25.00 -3.85
N GLN A 195 5.20 23.77 -3.37
CA GLN A 195 3.99 23.38 -2.64
C GLN A 195 3.80 24.19 -1.35
N LYS A 196 4.89 24.49 -0.63
CA LYS A 196 4.85 25.34 0.58
C LYS A 196 4.46 26.78 0.24
N ALA A 197 5.07 27.37 -0.78
CA ALA A 197 4.74 28.72 -1.24
C ALA A 197 3.28 28.84 -1.73
N GLU A 198 2.77 27.83 -2.42
CA GLU A 198 1.36 27.78 -2.87
C GLU A 198 0.41 27.73 -1.66
N ALA A 199 0.67 26.87 -0.67
CA ALA A 199 -0.13 26.80 0.55
C ALA A 199 -0.11 28.11 1.36
N GLU A 200 1.05 28.78 1.43
CA GLU A 200 1.18 30.10 2.07
C GLU A 200 0.38 31.18 1.34
N SER A 201 0.37 31.20 0.00
CA SER A 201 -0.41 32.16 -0.79
C SER A 201 -1.93 32.01 -0.63
N VAL A 202 -2.43 30.77 -0.56
CA VAL A 202 -3.86 30.50 -0.34
C VAL A 202 -4.31 30.97 1.04
N ASN A 203 -3.49 30.81 2.08
CA ASN A 203 -3.82 31.31 3.42
C ASN A 203 -3.84 32.85 3.49
N MET A 204 -2.94 33.53 2.75
CA MET A 204 -2.94 34.99 2.68
C MET A 204 -4.21 35.55 2.01
N ASP A 205 -4.76 34.86 1.02
CA ASP A 205 -6.00 35.30 0.35
C ASP A 205 -7.26 35.08 1.21
N VAL A 206 -7.22 34.15 2.18
CA VAL A 206 -8.33 33.92 3.13
C VAL A 206 -8.32 34.94 4.27
N ASP A 207 -7.14 35.41 4.71
CA ASP A 207 -7.01 36.41 5.79
C ASP A 207 -7.31 37.86 5.35
N ILE A 208 -7.56 38.11 4.06
CA ILE A 208 -7.86 39.44 3.50
C ILE A 208 -9.37 39.62 3.17
N MET A 209 -10.22 38.60 3.41
CA MET A 209 -11.69 38.70 3.28
C MET A 209 -12.38 38.87 4.63
#